data_AF-A0A316F516-F1
#
_entry.id   AF-A0A316F516-F1
#
_cell.length_a   1.000
_cell.length_b   1.000
_cell.length_c   1.000
_cell.angle_alpha   90.00
_cell.angle_beta   90.00
_cell.angle_gamma   90.00
#
_symmetry.space_group_name_H-M   'P 1'
#
loop_
_entity.id
_entity.type
_entity.pdbx_description
1 polymer ?
#
loop_
_entity_poly.entity_id
_entity_poly.type
_entity_poly.pdbx_seq_one_letter_code
_entity_poly.pdbx_strand_id
1 'polypeptide(L)' 'MAESFVKTMKRDYVAFVPKPDAQTAARNLAIAFEHYNEQHPHSALNYRSPREFRCNGLINLTV' A
#
# COMPACT_ATOMS: atom_id res chain seq x y z
N MET A 1 10.03 -1.98 9.79
CA MET A 1 8.93 -1.36 9.01
C MET A 1 9.13 -1.50 7.51
N ALA A 2 10.29 -1.14 6.96
CA ALA A 2 10.55 -1.32 5.52
C ALA A 2 10.53 -2.80 5.09
N GLU A 3 11.11 -3.70 5.88
CA GLU A 3 11.15 -5.13 5.54
C GLU A 3 9.77 -5.79 5.53
N SER A 4 8.94 -5.53 6.54
CA SER A 4 7.57 -6.05 6.62
C SER A 4 6.71 -5.54 5.45
N PHE A 5 6.88 -4.27 5.08
CA PHE A 5 6.25 -3.68 3.91
C PHE A 5 6.63 -4.40 2.62
N VAL A 6 7.93 -4.57 2.36
CA VAL A 6 8.42 -5.24 1.15
C VAL A 6 7.95 -6.70 1.11
N LYS A 7 7.90 -7.38 2.26
CA LYS A 7 7.38 -8.75 2.37
C LYS A 7 5.91 -8.84 1.98
N THR A 8 5.06 -7.96 2.52
CA THR A 8 3.63 -7.88 2.17
C THR A 8 3.43 -7.53 0.71
N MET A 9 4.14 -6.53 0.19
CA MET A 9 4.04 -6.10 -1.21
C MET A 9 4.40 -7.25 -2.16
N LYS A 10 5.49 -7.96 -1.88
CA LYS A 10 5.90 -9.10 -2.71
C LYS A 10 4.93 -10.27 -2.63
N ARG A 11 4.48 -10.63 -1.43
CA ARG A 11 3.62 -11.80 -1.19
C ARG A 11 2.20 -11.60 -1.70
N ASP A 12 1.59 -10.48 -1.39
CA ASP A 12 0.13 -10.29 -1.57
C ASP A 12 -0.21 -9.64 -2.90
N TYR A 13 0.72 -8.90 -3.49
CA TYR A 13 0.49 -8.16 -4.73
C TYR A 13 1.35 -8.68 -5.87
N VAL A 14 2.68 -8.66 -5.71
CA VAL A 14 3.57 -9.00 -6.83
C VAL A 14 3.49 -10.48 -7.20
N ALA A 15 3.25 -11.39 -6.25
CA ALA A 15 3.19 -12.83 -6.51
C ALA A 15 2.08 -13.22 -7.50
N PHE A 16 0.94 -12.51 -7.47
CA PHE A 16 -0.25 -12.90 -8.23
C PHE A 16 -0.43 -12.14 -9.55
N VAL A 17 0.35 -11.10 -9.78
CA VAL A 17 0.16 -10.24 -10.95
C VAL A 17 0.97 -10.76 -12.15
N PRO A 18 0.37 -10.95 -13.34
CA PRO A 18 1.12 -11.29 -14.55
C PRO A 18 2.14 -10.20 -14.92
N LYS A 19 3.34 -10.61 -15.33
CA LYS A 19 4.46 -9.73 -15.65
C LYS A 19 5.12 -10.14 -16.99
N PRO A 20 4.36 -10.10 -18.11
CA PRO A 20 4.87 -10.54 -19.41
C PRO A 20 6.03 -9.69 -19.93
N ASP A 21 6.09 -8.42 -19.53
CA ASP A 21 7.12 -7.45 -19.92
C ASP A 21 7.31 -6.39 -18.82
N ALA A 22 8.39 -5.60 -18.96
CA ALA A 22 8.76 -4.60 -17.97
C ALA A 22 7.74 -3.44 -17.84
N GLN A 23 7.09 -3.04 -18.94
CA GLN A 23 6.09 -1.98 -18.92
C GLN A 23 4.84 -2.42 -18.15
N THR A 24 4.37 -3.65 -18.43
CA THR A 24 3.26 -4.26 -17.72
C THR A 24 3.59 -4.46 -16.24
N ALA A 25 4.81 -4.92 -15.91
CA ALA A 25 5.27 -5.05 -14.53
C ALA A 25 5.26 -3.70 -13.77
N ALA A 26 5.74 -2.62 -14.41
CA ALA A 26 5.74 -1.29 -13.81
C ALA A 26 4.31 -0.75 -13.57
N ARG A 27 3.41 -0.93 -14.55
CA ARG A 27 1.98 -0.55 -14.41
C ARG A 27 1.32 -1.31 -13.25
N ASN A 28 1.59 -2.60 -13.19
CA ASN A 28 1.04 -3.48 -12.17
C ASN A 28 1.58 -3.16 -10.77
N LEU A 29 2.83 -2.75 -10.65
CA LEU A 29 3.38 -2.23 -9.40
C LEU A 29 2.68 -0.94 -8.99
N ALA A 30 2.42 -0.01 -9.91
CA ALA A 30 1.68 1.21 -9.60
C ALA A 30 0.27 0.91 -9.06
N ILE A 31 -0.45 -0.03 -9.68
CA ILE A 31 -1.77 -0.48 -9.21
C ILE A 31 -1.67 -1.12 -7.82
N ALA A 32 -0.66 -1.96 -7.58
CA ALA A 32 -0.44 -2.57 -6.26
C ALA A 32 -0.18 -1.52 -5.16
N PHE A 33 0.61 -0.48 -5.47
CA PHE A 33 0.85 0.61 -4.53
C PHE A 33 -0.43 1.40 -4.24
N GLU A 34 -1.26 1.66 -5.26
CA GLU A 34 -2.53 2.37 -5.07
C GLU A 34 -3.46 1.56 -4.17
N HIS A 35 -3.68 0.28 -4.47
CA HIS A 35 -4.51 -0.60 -3.66
C HIS A 35 -3.99 -0.73 -2.22
N TYR A 36 -2.66 -0.88 -2.03
CA TYR A 36 -2.06 -0.90 -0.71
C TYR A 36 -2.36 0.40 0.07
N ASN A 37 -2.22 1.54 -0.59
CA ASN A 37 -2.45 2.84 0.04
C ASN A 37 -3.92 3.07 0.43
N GLU A 38 -4.87 2.57 -0.37
CA GLU A 38 -6.29 2.79 -0.13
C GLU A 38 -6.92 1.81 0.84
N GLN A 39 -6.51 0.54 0.81
CA GLN A 39 -7.28 -0.51 1.46
C GLN A 39 -6.51 -1.27 2.54
N HIS A 40 -5.18 -1.24 2.54
CA HIS A 40 -4.43 -2.16 3.40
C HIS A 40 -4.44 -1.71 4.86
N PRO A 41 -5.11 -2.46 5.77
CA PRO A 41 -5.17 -2.07 7.16
C PRO A 41 -3.82 -2.33 7.83
N HIS A 42 -3.29 -1.33 8.53
CA HIS A 42 -1.99 -1.46 9.19
C HIS A 42 -2.14 -1.28 10.71
N SER A 43 -1.68 -2.25 11.49
CA SER A 43 -1.81 -2.24 12.96
C SER A 43 -1.19 -0.99 13.60
N ALA A 44 0.01 -0.61 13.16
CA ALA A 44 0.66 0.64 13.57
C ALA A 44 -0.10 1.93 13.18
N LEU A 45 -1.07 1.86 12.26
CA LEU A 45 -1.91 2.99 11.84
C LEU A 45 -3.30 2.95 12.49
N ASN A 46 -3.48 2.17 13.57
CA ASN A 46 -4.79 1.83 14.17
C ASN A 46 -5.73 1.16 13.18
N TYR A 47 -5.20 0.24 12.37
CA TYR A 47 -5.92 -0.48 11.30
C TYR A 47 -6.50 0.41 10.19
N ARG A 48 -6.11 1.69 10.13
CA ARG A 48 -6.42 2.56 8.99
C ARG A 48 -5.52 2.24 7.81
N SER A 49 -6.01 2.55 6.61
CA SER A 49 -5.18 2.53 5.41
C SER A 49 -4.13 3.65 5.45
N PRO A 50 -3.01 3.51 4.71
CA PRO A 50 -2.02 4.58 4.60
C PRO A 50 -2.60 5.91 4.09
N ARG A 51 -3.57 5.87 3.18
CA ARG A 51 -4.25 7.07 2.65
C ARG A 51 -5.09 7.72 3.74
N GLU A 52 -5.93 6.96 4.45
CA GLU A 52 -6.71 7.49 5.57
C GLU A 52 -5.83 8.05 6.68
N PHE A 53 -4.70 7.40 6.99
CA PHE A 53 -3.77 7.93 7.99
C PHE A 53 -3.20 9.30 7.57
N ARG A 54 -2.81 9.46 6.30
CA ARG A 54 -2.29 10.74 5.77
C ARG A 54 -3.38 11.81 5.67
N CYS A 55 -4.59 11.46 5.24
CA CYS A 55 -5.71 12.39 5.12
C CYS A 55 -6.26 12.79 6.49
N ASN A 56 -6.37 11.85 7.44
CA ASN A 56 -6.92 12.10 8.76
C ASN A 56 -5.88 12.68 9.74
N GLY A 57 -4.58 12.59 9.43
CA GLY A 57 -3.51 13.25 10.21
C GLY A 57 -3.62 14.78 10.22
N LEU A 58 -4.34 15.38 9.26
CA LEU A 58 -4.58 16.82 9.19
C LEU A 58 -5.79 17.30 10.02
N ILE A 59 -6.69 16.40 10.46
CA ILE A 59 -7.95 16.78 11.14
C ILE A 59 -7.85 16.66 12.67
N ASN A 60 -6.80 16.03 13.20
CA ASN A 60 -6.56 15.86 14.64
C ASN A 60 -5.62 16.92 15.25
N LEU A 61 -5.38 18.04 14.57
CA LEU A 61 -4.63 19.19 15.09
C LEU A 61 -5.53 20.37 15.53
N THR A 62 -6.86 20.17 15.58
CA THR A 62 -7.82 21.26 15.87
C THR A 62 -8.84 20.95 16.97
N VAL A 63 -8.58 20.02 17.89
CA VAL A 63 -9.34 19.92 19.16
C VAL A 63 -8.43 19.70 20.34
#